data_AF-W9VR76-F1
#
_entry.id   AF-W9VR76-F1
#
_cell.length_a   1.000
_cell.length_b   1.000
_cell.length_c   1.000
_cell.angle_alpha   90.00
_cell.angle_beta   90.00
_cell.angle_gamma   90.00
#
_symmetry.space_group_name_H-M   'P 1'
#
loop_
_entity.id
_entity.type
_entity.pdbx_description
1 polymer ?
#
loop_
_entity_poly.entity_id
_entity_poly.type
_entity_poly.pdbx_seq_one_letter_code
_entity_poly.pdbx_strand_id
1 'polypeptide(L)'
;MVQGKGEQSAYLSSYDHDEVYRVIIDAYRLRVETDHLSRQEDHGMYYSGKPLDGLVWAQGDAIDDFQRFLDLLEGSKILPKWWLFEDRMQTLALAIDKNDPESIFKPINQTELPQRYGGDMAIRQALAILAEMCVGYDGKGPAKDDTWYQEFQEFLDLHPEERARLIKGSIEMVDAVMKEHGEEFGQKSS
;
A
#
# COMPACT_ATOMS: atom_id res chain seq x y z
N MET A 1 7.70 28.90 6.90
CA MET A 1 8.39 27.96 7.80
C MET A 1 8.20 26.57 7.21
N VAL A 2 9.25 25.94 6.71
CA VAL A 2 9.20 24.61 6.09
C VAL A 2 9.52 23.60 7.19
N GLN A 3 8.50 23.22 7.97
CA GLN A 3 8.64 22.15 8.96
C GLN A 3 8.61 20.80 8.22
N GLY A 4 9.64 19.97 8.40
CA GLY A 4 9.53 18.54 8.13
C GLY A 4 10.23 17.96 6.89
N LYS A 5 11.01 18.71 6.10
CA LYS A 5 11.85 18.09 5.05
C LYS A 5 12.89 17.15 5.71
N GLY A 6 12.63 15.85 5.70
CA GLY A 6 13.50 14.82 6.30
C GLY A 6 12.90 13.98 7.43
N GLU A 7 11.71 14.32 7.96
CA GLU A 7 11.06 13.48 9.00
C GLU A 7 10.32 12.30 8.34
N GLN A 8 10.41 11.10 8.93
CA GLN A 8 9.73 9.90 8.41
C GLN A 8 8.20 10.08 8.28
N SER A 9 7.60 10.97 9.08
CA SER A 9 6.18 11.32 9.03
C SER A 9 5.81 12.42 8.04
N ALA A 10 6.78 12.97 7.28
CA ALA A 10 6.54 14.10 6.40
C ALA A 10 5.50 13.83 5.32
N TYR A 11 5.43 12.59 4.81
CA TYR A 11 4.46 12.21 3.79
C TYR A 11 3.02 12.30 4.32
N LEU A 12 2.71 11.58 5.41
CA LEU A 12 1.37 11.64 6.01
C LEU A 12 1.04 13.03 6.59
N SER A 13 2.05 13.75 7.09
CA SER A 13 1.85 15.11 7.61
C SER A 13 1.56 16.15 6.51
N SER A 14 1.70 15.79 5.23
CA SER A 14 1.38 16.68 4.11
C SER A 14 -0.09 16.63 3.69
N TYR A 15 -0.84 15.61 4.14
CA TYR A 15 -2.27 15.46 3.91
C TYR A 15 -3.08 16.17 4.98
N ASP A 16 -4.32 16.52 4.62
CA ASP A 16 -5.32 16.94 5.60
C ASP A 16 -5.65 15.77 6.55
N HIS A 17 -6.06 16.10 7.77
CA HIS A 17 -6.28 15.16 8.86
C HIS A 17 -7.15 13.96 8.46
N ASP A 18 -8.29 14.21 7.82
CA ASP A 18 -9.23 13.18 7.40
C ASP A 18 -8.71 12.36 6.20
N GLU A 19 -7.87 12.95 5.34
CA GLU A 19 -7.25 12.25 4.22
C GLU A 19 -6.21 11.24 4.69
N VAL A 20 -5.51 11.51 5.80
CA VAL A 20 -4.54 10.56 6.37
C VAL A 20 -5.18 9.22 6.69
N TYR A 21 -6.40 9.21 7.24
CA TYR A 21 -7.12 7.96 7.53
C TYR A 21 -7.36 7.15 6.26
N ARG A 22 -7.78 7.81 5.18
CA ARG A 22 -8.04 7.18 3.89
C ARG A 22 -6.75 6.63 3.26
N VAL A 23 -5.66 7.41 3.32
CA VAL A 23 -4.34 6.97 2.83
C VAL A 23 -3.89 5.69 3.56
N ILE A 24 -4.07 5.63 4.88
CA ILE A 24 -3.73 4.45 5.68
C ILE A 24 -4.56 3.23 5.27
N ILE A 25 -5.87 3.41 5.11
CA ILE A 25 -6.79 2.34 4.69
C ILE A 25 -6.43 1.82 3.30
N ASP A 26 -6.20 2.72 2.33
CA ASP A 26 -5.82 2.34 0.97
C ASP A 26 -4.45 1.66 0.93
N ALA A 27 -3.48 2.07 1.76
CA ALA A 27 -2.19 1.39 1.85
C ALA A 27 -2.34 -0.04 2.36
N TYR A 28 -3.16 -0.26 3.39
CA TYR A 28 -3.50 -1.61 3.85
C TYR A 28 -4.18 -2.44 2.77
N ARG A 29 -5.20 -1.90 2.08
CA ARG A 29 -5.92 -2.63 1.04
C ARG A 29 -5.01 -2.99 -0.14
N LEU A 30 -4.12 -2.08 -0.53
CA LEU A 30 -3.12 -2.32 -1.56
C LEU A 30 -2.14 -3.41 -1.14
N ARG A 31 -1.74 -3.44 0.14
CA ARG A 31 -0.89 -4.50 0.68
C ARG A 31 -1.57 -5.86 0.60
N VAL A 32 -2.80 -5.96 1.10
CA VAL A 32 -3.61 -7.19 1.07
C VAL A 32 -3.78 -7.72 -0.35
N GLU A 33 -4.04 -6.84 -1.31
CA GLU A 33 -4.16 -7.24 -2.72
C GLU A 33 -2.81 -7.67 -3.31
N THR A 34 -1.72 -7.00 -2.96
CA THR A 34 -0.36 -7.36 -3.44
C THR A 34 0.07 -8.71 -2.91
N ASP A 35 -0.13 -8.98 -1.62
CA ASP A 35 0.22 -10.25 -0.98
C ASP A 35 -0.60 -11.41 -1.58
N HIS A 36 -1.90 -11.18 -1.83
CA HIS A 36 -2.76 -12.14 -2.52
C HIS A 36 -2.28 -12.44 -3.95
N LEU A 37 -2.09 -11.40 -4.79
CA LEU A 37 -1.80 -11.58 -6.21
C LEU A 37 -0.37 -12.04 -6.49
N SER A 38 0.60 -11.58 -5.69
CA SER A 38 2.03 -11.73 -6.00
C SER A 38 2.74 -12.75 -5.11
N ARG A 39 2.27 -12.93 -3.86
CA ARG A 39 2.94 -13.78 -2.86
C ARG A 39 2.15 -15.05 -2.54
N GLN A 40 0.89 -15.16 -2.99
CA GLN A 40 -0.03 -16.24 -2.60
C GLN A 40 -0.21 -16.31 -1.07
N GLU A 41 -0.10 -15.15 -0.42
CA GLU A 41 -0.23 -14.98 1.02
C GLU A 41 -1.63 -14.42 1.31
N ASP A 42 -2.63 -15.30 1.34
CA ASP A 42 -4.02 -14.91 1.58
C ASP A 42 -4.27 -14.41 3.03
N HIS A 43 -4.56 -13.12 3.19
CA HIS A 43 -4.98 -12.53 4.45
C HIS A 43 -6.06 -11.45 4.25
N GLY A 44 -6.49 -10.80 5.33
CA GLY A 44 -7.57 -9.81 5.29
C GLY A 44 -8.83 -10.38 4.62
N MET A 45 -9.33 -9.67 3.61
CA MET A 45 -10.52 -10.09 2.85
C MET A 45 -10.31 -11.33 1.95
N TYR A 46 -9.06 -11.71 1.65
CA TYR A 46 -8.74 -12.87 0.81
C TYR A 46 -8.47 -14.14 1.63
N TYR A 47 -8.53 -14.08 2.96
CA TYR A 47 -8.23 -15.23 3.81
C TYR A 47 -9.13 -16.44 3.47
N SER A 48 -8.49 -17.52 3.03
CA SER A 48 -9.17 -18.73 2.54
C SER A 48 -9.36 -19.83 3.60
N GLY A 49 -9.10 -19.54 4.88
CA GLY A 49 -9.21 -20.54 5.97
C GLY A 49 -7.96 -21.39 6.19
N LYS A 50 -6.88 -21.13 5.44
CA LYS A 50 -5.61 -21.83 5.59
C LYS A 50 -4.62 -20.96 6.36
N PRO A 51 -4.01 -21.46 7.45
CA PRO A 51 -2.94 -20.73 8.12
C PRO A 51 -1.75 -20.59 7.17
N LEU A 52 -1.18 -19.38 7.10
CA LEU A 52 0.06 -19.12 6.37
C LEU A 52 1.26 -19.41 7.28
N ASP A 53 2.27 -20.10 6.74
CA ASP A 53 3.57 -20.23 7.38
C ASP A 53 4.36 -18.95 7.12
N GLY A 54 4.58 -18.12 8.15
CA GLY A 54 5.35 -16.89 8.02
C GLY A 54 4.76 -15.69 8.75
N LEU A 55 5.28 -14.50 8.41
CA LEU A 55 4.94 -13.20 9.01
C LEU A 55 3.60 -12.60 8.52
N VAL A 56 2.73 -13.42 7.95
CA VAL A 56 1.42 -12.99 7.45
C VAL A 56 0.31 -13.51 8.37
N TRP A 57 -0.49 -12.58 8.88
CA TRP A 57 -1.29 -12.69 10.10
C TRP A 57 -2.63 -13.42 9.89
N ALA A 58 -2.55 -14.62 9.33
CA ALA A 58 -3.67 -15.45 8.90
C ALA A 58 -4.41 -16.13 10.08
N GLN A 59 -5.26 -15.38 10.81
CA GLN A 59 -6.33 -15.96 11.65
C GLN A 59 -7.75 -15.73 11.11
N GLY A 60 -7.88 -15.03 9.98
CA GLY A 60 -9.13 -14.98 9.22
C GLY A 60 -10.16 -13.95 9.60
N ASP A 61 -9.77 -12.93 10.35
CA ASP A 61 -10.58 -11.74 10.55
C ASP A 61 -9.88 -10.53 9.92
N ALA A 62 -10.50 -9.94 8.91
CA ALA A 62 -9.98 -8.74 8.25
C ALA A 62 -9.87 -7.55 9.22
N ILE A 63 -10.71 -7.50 10.25
CA ILE A 63 -10.64 -6.47 11.29
C ILE A 63 -9.41 -6.69 12.17
N ASP A 64 -9.13 -7.92 12.59
CA ASP A 64 -7.93 -8.23 13.38
C ASP A 64 -6.65 -8.01 12.57
N ASP A 65 -6.68 -8.35 11.28
CA ASP A 65 -5.57 -8.11 10.37
C ASP A 65 -5.30 -6.60 10.18
N PHE A 66 -6.35 -5.80 10.01
CA PHE A 66 -6.21 -4.34 9.94
C PHE A 66 -5.77 -3.72 11.27
N GLN A 67 -6.26 -4.21 12.41
CA GLN A 67 -5.81 -3.76 13.73
C GLN A 67 -4.31 -4.01 13.93
N ARG A 68 -3.79 -5.17 13.48
CA ARG A 68 -2.35 -5.46 13.51
C ARG A 68 -1.56 -4.53 12.59
N PHE A 69 -2.10 -4.21 11.42
CA PHE A 69 -1.50 -3.20 10.54
C PHE A 69 -1.40 -1.83 11.25
N LEU A 70 -2.44 -1.41 11.97
CA LEU A 70 -2.42 -0.18 12.78
C LEU A 70 -1.40 -0.25 13.93
N ASP A 71 -1.26 -1.41 14.60
CA ASP A 71 -0.24 -1.59 15.65
C ASP A 71 1.18 -1.39 15.12
N LEU A 72 1.44 -1.92 13.92
CA LEU A 72 2.72 -1.76 13.23
C LEU A 72 2.95 -0.33 12.77
N LEU A 73 1.90 0.29 12.21
CA LEU A 73 1.92 1.69 11.79
C LEU A 73 2.25 2.61 12.98
N GLU A 74 1.65 2.38 14.15
CA GLU A 74 1.94 3.14 15.38
C GLU A 74 3.38 2.92 15.88
N GLY A 75 3.98 1.78 15.57
CA GLY A 75 5.41 1.53 15.79
C GLY A 75 6.36 2.16 14.76
N SER A 76 5.86 2.53 13.58
CA SER A 76 6.68 2.83 12.38
C SER A 76 7.15 4.28 12.24
N LYS A 77 6.94 5.15 13.23
CA LYS A 77 7.35 6.59 13.25
C LYS A 77 6.88 7.46 12.08
N ILE A 78 6.04 6.93 11.17
CA ILE A 78 5.56 7.64 9.98
C ILE A 78 4.25 8.38 10.20
N LEU A 79 3.61 8.16 11.33
CA LEU A 79 2.40 8.86 11.70
C LEU A 79 2.69 10.32 12.03
N PRO A 80 1.77 11.24 11.68
CA PRO A 80 1.87 12.63 12.11
C PRO A 80 1.89 12.74 13.65
N LYS A 81 2.53 13.79 14.17
CA LYS A 81 2.68 14.01 15.63
C LYS A 81 1.35 14.19 16.37
N TRP A 82 0.29 14.51 15.63
CA TRP A 82 -1.05 14.68 16.17
C TRP A 82 -1.81 13.35 16.28
N TRP A 83 -1.28 12.24 15.74
CA TRP A 83 -1.94 10.94 15.80
C TRP A 83 -2.07 10.45 17.24
N LEU A 84 -3.32 10.22 17.65
CA LEU A 84 -3.72 9.73 18.97
C LEU A 84 -4.64 8.53 18.86
N PHE A 85 -5.06 8.01 20.01
CA PHE A 85 -5.97 6.87 20.08
C PHE A 85 -7.31 7.14 19.37
N GLU A 86 -7.81 8.37 19.43
CA GLU A 86 -9.04 8.80 18.75
C GLU A 86 -8.92 8.66 17.22
N ASP A 87 -7.75 9.00 16.66
CA ASP A 87 -7.45 8.87 15.23
C ASP A 87 -7.41 7.42 14.77
N ARG A 88 -6.83 6.55 15.60
CA ARG A 88 -6.86 5.10 15.40
C ARG A 88 -8.30 4.59 15.37
N MET A 89 -9.13 5.01 16.33
CA MET A 89 -10.53 4.57 16.39
C MET A 89 -11.35 5.09 15.21
N GLN A 90 -11.12 6.33 14.78
CA GLN A 90 -11.77 6.91 13.61
C GLN A 90 -11.36 6.18 12.33
N THR A 91 -10.07 5.91 12.16
CA THR A 91 -9.53 5.14 11.03
C THR A 91 -10.15 3.74 10.99
N LEU A 92 -10.24 3.06 12.14
CA LEU A 92 -10.88 1.75 12.24
C LEU A 92 -12.36 1.81 11.86
N ALA A 93 -13.09 2.82 12.35
CA ALA A 93 -14.51 2.99 12.05
C ALA A 93 -14.77 3.19 10.55
N LEU A 94 -13.95 4.00 9.88
CA LEU A 94 -14.02 4.20 8.42
C LEU A 94 -13.67 2.91 7.67
N ALA A 95 -12.61 2.23 8.08
CA ALA A 95 -12.13 1.00 7.45
C ALA A 95 -13.20 -0.11 7.41
N ILE A 96 -13.94 -0.28 8.51
CA ILE A 96 -14.88 -1.40 8.68
C ILE A 96 -16.30 -1.12 8.20
N ASP A 97 -16.62 0.11 7.75
CA ASP A 97 -17.94 0.41 7.20
C ASP A 97 -18.13 -0.29 5.85
N LYS A 98 -18.82 -1.43 5.84
CA LYS A 98 -19.08 -2.22 4.64
C LYS A 98 -19.84 -1.47 3.54
N ASN A 99 -20.53 -0.38 3.88
CA ASN A 99 -21.21 0.45 2.88
C ASN A 99 -20.23 1.33 2.10
N ASP A 100 -19.11 1.72 2.73
CA ASP A 100 -18.09 2.54 2.11
C ASP A 100 -17.35 1.78 0.99
N PRO A 101 -17.25 2.30 -0.25
CA PRO A 101 -16.47 1.67 -1.32
C PRO A 101 -14.99 1.47 -0.99
N GLU A 102 -14.46 2.23 -0.03
CA GLU A 102 -13.06 2.23 0.41
C GLU A 102 -12.82 1.33 1.63
N SER A 103 -13.83 0.57 2.05
CA SER A 103 -13.73 -0.39 3.14
C SER A 103 -12.70 -1.50 2.88
N ILE A 104 -12.10 -1.99 3.97
CA ILE A 104 -11.17 -3.14 3.98
C ILE A 104 -11.80 -4.47 3.52
N PHE A 105 -13.13 -4.53 3.47
CA PHE A 105 -13.87 -5.68 2.95
C PHE A 105 -14.04 -5.67 1.43
N LYS A 106 -13.47 -4.69 0.73
CA LYS A 106 -13.60 -4.51 -0.73
C LYS A 106 -12.23 -4.41 -1.39
N PRO A 107 -12.01 -5.04 -2.57
CA PRO A 107 -10.77 -4.90 -3.31
C PRO A 107 -10.49 -3.43 -3.62
N ILE A 108 -9.22 -3.04 -3.61
CA ILE A 108 -8.85 -1.68 -3.98
C ILE A 108 -8.91 -1.51 -5.50
N ASN A 109 -9.67 -0.51 -5.96
CA ASN A 109 -9.63 -0.17 -7.38
C ASN A 109 -8.39 0.71 -7.67
N GLN A 110 -7.30 0.05 -8.06
CA GLN A 110 -6.02 0.72 -8.27
C GLN A 110 -6.04 1.73 -9.44
N THR A 111 -7.00 1.61 -10.37
CA THR A 111 -7.13 2.54 -11.51
C THR A 111 -7.75 3.88 -11.12
N GLU A 112 -8.51 3.93 -10.02
CA GLU A 112 -9.17 5.14 -9.53
C GLU A 112 -8.31 5.92 -8.54
N LEU A 113 -7.21 5.35 -8.08
CA LEU A 113 -6.34 5.99 -7.09
C LEU A 113 -5.85 7.38 -7.54
N PRO A 114 -5.31 7.59 -8.76
CA PRO A 114 -4.88 8.93 -9.16
C PRO A 114 -6.04 9.93 -9.11
N GLN A 115 -7.24 9.53 -9.57
CA GLN A 115 -8.41 10.41 -9.56
C GLN A 115 -8.85 10.77 -8.14
N ARG A 116 -8.80 9.80 -7.20
CA ARG A 116 -9.12 10.00 -5.78
C ARG A 116 -8.16 10.98 -5.10
N TYR A 117 -6.88 10.94 -5.47
CA TYR A 117 -5.82 11.76 -4.87
C TYR A 117 -5.36 12.89 -5.80
N GLY A 118 -6.32 13.62 -6.39
CA GLY A 118 -6.05 14.90 -7.08
C GLY A 118 -5.26 14.80 -8.38
N GLY A 119 -5.25 13.65 -9.03
CA GLY A 119 -4.45 13.38 -10.23
C GLY A 119 -3.02 12.94 -9.95
N ASP A 120 -2.68 12.62 -8.70
CA ASP A 120 -1.34 12.13 -8.36
C ASP A 120 -1.09 10.73 -8.93
N MET A 121 -0.29 10.65 -9.98
CA MET A 121 0.08 9.40 -10.63
C MET A 121 1.06 8.57 -9.79
N ALA A 122 1.71 9.15 -8.78
CA ALA A 122 2.67 8.47 -7.91
C ALA A 122 2.02 7.81 -6.69
N ILE A 123 0.73 8.08 -6.44
CA ILE A 123 0.02 7.62 -5.23
C ILE A 123 0.10 6.11 -5.01
N ARG A 124 -0.02 5.31 -6.08
CA ARG A 124 0.04 3.84 -5.97
C ARG A 124 1.38 3.38 -5.40
N GLN A 125 2.47 3.99 -5.86
CA GLN A 125 3.80 3.69 -5.35
C GLN A 125 3.95 4.18 -3.91
N ALA A 126 3.44 5.37 -3.59
CA ALA A 126 3.51 5.92 -2.25
C ALA A 126 2.74 5.05 -1.24
N LEU A 127 1.56 4.54 -1.60
CA LEU A 127 0.79 3.61 -0.79
C LEU A 127 1.51 2.27 -0.60
N ALA A 128 2.11 1.72 -1.66
CA ALA A 128 2.88 0.48 -1.57
C ALA A 128 4.08 0.66 -0.63
N ILE A 129 4.78 1.78 -0.76
CA ILE A 129 5.90 2.12 0.12
C ILE A 129 5.43 2.28 1.57
N LEU A 130 4.34 3.02 1.81
CA LEU A 130 3.76 3.20 3.14
C LEU A 130 3.41 1.85 3.79
N ALA A 131 2.81 0.94 3.02
CA ALA A 131 2.53 -0.40 3.50
C ALA A 131 3.81 -1.15 3.89
N GLU A 132 4.84 -1.13 3.04
CA GLU A 132 6.14 -1.74 3.32
C GLU A 132 6.83 -1.12 4.56
N MET A 133 6.63 0.18 4.83
CA MET A 133 7.12 0.81 6.06
C MET A 133 6.49 0.23 7.33
N CYS A 134 5.20 -0.12 7.26
CA CYS A 134 4.47 -0.66 8.40
C CYS A 134 4.91 -2.11 8.66
N VAL A 135 4.88 -2.93 7.62
CA VAL A 135 4.97 -4.39 7.75
C VAL A 135 6.36 -4.97 7.49
N GLY A 136 7.22 -4.21 6.81
CA GLY A 136 8.55 -4.65 6.41
C GLY A 136 8.63 -5.30 5.04
N TYR A 137 9.79 -5.08 4.39
CA TYR A 137 10.12 -5.60 3.06
C TYR A 137 10.13 -7.13 3.02
N ASP A 138 9.38 -7.72 2.09
CA ASP A 138 9.28 -9.18 1.89
C ASP A 138 8.96 -9.98 3.17
N GLY A 139 8.20 -9.40 4.09
CA GLY A 139 7.87 -10.06 5.35
C GLY A 139 9.11 -10.33 6.21
N LYS A 140 10.19 -9.55 6.08
CA LYS A 140 11.41 -9.67 6.91
C LYS A 140 11.38 -8.81 8.18
N GLY A 141 10.22 -8.25 8.50
CA GLY A 141 9.99 -7.34 9.61
C GLY A 141 10.33 -5.88 9.26
N PRO A 142 9.99 -4.93 10.16
CA PRO A 142 10.04 -3.49 9.88
C PRO A 142 11.44 -3.03 9.45
N ALA A 143 11.49 -1.96 8.65
CA ALA A 143 12.74 -1.36 8.17
C ALA A 143 13.69 -1.09 9.35
N LYS A 144 14.92 -1.59 9.26
CA LYS A 144 15.92 -1.54 10.35
C LYS A 144 16.82 -0.30 10.30
N ASP A 145 16.79 0.43 9.19
CA ASP A 145 17.59 1.64 8.94
C ASP A 145 16.88 2.60 7.97
N ASP A 146 17.48 3.77 7.74
CA ASP A 146 16.93 4.85 6.91
C ASP A 146 17.21 4.69 5.40
N THR A 147 17.83 3.59 4.95
CA THR A 147 18.20 3.37 3.53
C THR A 147 16.97 3.45 2.63
N TRP A 148 15.88 2.83 3.07
CA TRP A 148 14.57 2.89 2.45
C TRP A 148 14.06 4.34 2.28
N TYR A 149 14.32 5.23 3.26
CA TYR A 149 13.78 6.60 3.25
C TYR A 149 14.46 7.42 2.20
N GLN A 150 15.76 7.17 2.00
CA GLN A 150 16.52 7.80 0.94
C GLN A 150 16.02 7.35 -0.43
N GLU A 151 15.76 6.06 -0.64
CA GLU A 151 15.18 5.55 -1.89
C GLU A 151 13.78 6.14 -2.16
N PHE A 152 12.95 6.28 -1.13
CA PHE A 152 11.63 6.91 -1.25
C PHE A 152 11.72 8.41 -1.52
N GLN A 153 12.60 9.13 -0.82
CA GLN A 153 12.85 10.55 -1.06
C GLN A 153 13.35 10.80 -2.48
N GLU A 154 14.31 9.99 -2.95
CA GLU A 154 14.80 10.04 -4.32
C GLU A 154 13.65 9.81 -5.31
N PHE A 155 12.74 8.87 -5.04
CA PHE A 155 11.56 8.65 -5.88
C PHE A 155 10.57 9.82 -5.86
N LEU A 156 10.32 10.42 -4.69
CA LEU A 156 9.45 11.59 -4.55
C LEU A 156 10.05 12.86 -5.20
N ASP A 157 11.37 13.00 -5.18
CA ASP A 157 12.11 14.12 -5.77
C ASP A 157 12.31 13.99 -7.30
N LEU A 158 12.07 12.82 -7.91
CA LEU A 158 12.12 12.67 -9.36
C LEU A 158 11.04 13.54 -10.04
N HIS A 159 11.45 14.35 -11.01
CA HIS A 159 10.52 15.09 -11.87
C HIS A 159 9.61 14.08 -12.60
N PRO A 160 8.32 14.38 -12.87
CA PRO A 160 7.38 13.44 -13.48
C PRO A 160 7.88 12.77 -14.78
N GLU A 161 8.72 13.46 -15.54
CA GLU A 161 9.31 12.99 -16.80
C GLU A 161 10.40 11.92 -16.59
N GLU A 162 11.15 11.98 -15.49
CA GLU A 162 12.18 10.99 -15.15
C GLU A 162 11.57 9.71 -14.59
N ARG A 163 10.44 9.82 -13.85
CA ARG A 163 9.63 8.67 -13.43
C ARG A 163 9.08 7.91 -14.64
N ALA A 164 8.56 8.63 -15.64
CA ALA A 164 8.06 8.02 -16.87
C ALA A 164 9.15 7.25 -17.64
N ARG A 165 10.41 7.71 -17.62
CA ARG A 165 11.54 7.01 -18.23
C ARG A 165 11.90 5.69 -17.54
N LEU A 166 11.85 5.64 -16.21
CA LEU A 166 12.16 4.43 -15.44
C LEU A 166 11.08 3.35 -15.61
N ILE A 167 9.80 3.76 -15.60
CA ILE A 167 8.67 2.85 -15.76
C ILE A 167 8.54 2.37 -17.22
N LYS A 168 8.97 3.18 -18.20
CA LYS A 168 8.95 2.83 -19.62
C LYS A 168 9.72 1.55 -19.93
N GLY A 169 10.88 1.33 -19.30
CA GLY A 169 11.64 0.09 -19.49
C GLY A 169 10.91 -1.15 -18.96
N SER A 170 10.20 -1.02 -17.84
CA SER A 170 9.37 -2.09 -17.27
C SER A 170 8.12 -2.36 -18.12
N ILE A 171 7.48 -1.31 -18.65
CA ILE A 171 6.35 -1.44 -19.57
C ILE A 171 6.78 -2.10 -20.89
N GLU A 172 7.92 -1.69 -21.45
CA GLU A 172 8.47 -2.28 -22.68
C GLU A 172 8.89 -3.75 -22.47
N MET A 173 9.37 -4.10 -21.28
CA MET A 173 9.67 -5.49 -20.92
C MET A 173 8.40 -6.34 -20.77
N VAL A 174 7.36 -5.80 -20.12
CA VAL A 174 6.05 -6.48 -20.01
C VAL A 174 5.40 -6.64 -21.38
N ASP A 175 5.45 -5.63 -22.23
CA ASP A 175 4.96 -5.70 -23.61
C ASP A 175 5.77 -6.69 -24.45
N ALA A 176 7.10 -6.76 -24.28
CA ALA A 176 7.95 -7.74 -24.95
C ALA A 176 7.61 -9.17 -24.51
N VAL A 177 7.46 -9.41 -23.20
CA VAL A 177 7.09 -10.71 -22.63
C VAL A 177 5.67 -11.12 -23.06
N MET A 178 4.72 -10.19 -23.08
CA MET A 178 3.36 -10.43 -23.59
C MET A 178 3.35 -10.74 -25.09
N LYS A 179 4.29 -10.17 -25.86
CA LYS A 179 4.42 -10.42 -27.29
C LYS A 179 5.16 -11.72 -27.61
N GLU A 180 6.06 -12.16 -26.72
CA GLU A 180 6.77 -13.44 -26.81
C GLU A 180 5.90 -14.63 -26.35
N HIS A 181 5.02 -14.42 -25.36
CA HIS A 181 4.19 -15.49 -24.77
C HIS A 181 2.69 -15.40 -25.08
N GLY A 182 2.24 -14.37 -25.80
CA GLY A 182 0.82 -14.11 -26.10
C GLY A 182 0.17 -15.10 -27.07
N GLU A 183 0.93 -15.96 -27.76
CA GLU A 183 0.36 -16.98 -28.66
C GLU A 183 -0.07 -18.27 -27.94
N GLU A 184 0.32 -18.51 -26.69
CA GLU A 184 -0.02 -19.76 -25.99
C GLU A 184 -1.38 -19.76 -25.25
N PHE A 185 -2.01 -18.59 -25.04
CA PHE A 185 -3.31 -18.50 -24.35
C PHE A 185 -4.52 -18.34 -25.29
N GLY A 186 -4.31 -18.38 -26.61
CA GLY A 186 -5.35 -18.16 -27.63
C GLY A 186 -6.06 -19.42 -28.17
N GLN A 187 -5.69 -20.63 -27.74
CA GLN A 187 -6.34 -21.86 -28.24
C GLN A 187 -6.82 -22.77 -27.10
N LYS A 188 -8.02 -22.49 -26.60
CA LYS A 188 -8.99 -23.52 -26.20
C LYS A 188 -10.40 -22.95 -26.29
N SER A 189 -10.95 -22.95 -27.50
CA SER A 189 -12.39 -22.87 -27.75
C SER A 189 -12.69 -23.51 -29.10
N SER A 190 -12.84 -24.84 -29.08
CA SER A 190 -13.65 -25.61 -30.02
C SER A 190 -14.13 -26.87 -29.30
#